data_AF-L1Q029-F1
#
_entry.id   AF-L1Q029-F1
#
_cell.length_a   1.000
_cell.length_b   1.000
_cell.length_c   1.000
_cell.angle_alpha   90.00
_cell.angle_beta   90.00
_cell.angle_gamma   90.00
#
_symmetry.space_group_name_H-M   'P 1'
#
loop_
_entity.id
_entity.type
_entity.pdbx_description
1 polymer ?
#
loop_
_entity_poly.entity_id
_entity_poly.type
_entity_poly.pdbx_seq_one_letter_code
_entity_poly.pdbx_strand_id
1 'polypeptide(L)'
;MKELKEIRFNENNIQLKDNLVKGSILPEKVAELTRTITVQGDTVIEGPVYAHKLEIQNGDLEIQGAVFTQLELYVNSEAQGNVAFLKSVGSANSIVSRADKLKLTFHSDINAKSVTLYNAFIAGSIYADEIVLDNCVVCGGVFATQQIDLKNSAVGTFNTPSIRIEGSVYLLLPSAFSIEKMLATANAQLYNLSLADLGALYKGLPQTPNSGKITMDIETDEVKSTLVNNEIQKTLRSYTVVGKVLAVDLIDTDKFENHFLLTAASLGDQLLKTYDLGVDKNGNTATLTLNKIRDFFFDILNGKISVQDIDGKFDISQLNK
;
A
#
# COMPACT_ATOMS: atom_id res chain seq x y z
N MET A 1 15.58 23.24 -9.65
CA MET A 1 15.31 23.12 -8.19
C MET A 1 15.35 24.52 -7.60
N LYS A 2 14.31 24.91 -6.86
CA LYS A 2 14.30 26.17 -6.09
C LYS A 2 15.20 26.00 -4.86
N GLU A 3 15.86 27.07 -4.46
CA GLU A 3 16.71 27.11 -3.27
C GLU A 3 15.83 27.16 -2.01
N LEU A 4 15.94 26.15 -1.13
CA LEU A 4 15.15 26.03 0.09
C LEU A 4 15.79 26.81 1.25
N LYS A 5 14.98 27.47 2.07
CA LYS A 5 15.44 28.25 3.23
C LYS A 5 15.62 27.36 4.47
N GLU A 6 16.80 27.40 5.07
CA GLU A 6 17.08 26.75 6.37
C GLU A 6 16.41 27.53 7.51
N ILE A 7 15.76 26.83 8.45
CA ILE A 7 15.05 27.45 9.59
C ILE A 7 15.34 26.73 10.92
N ARG A 8 15.20 27.47 12.03
CA ARG A 8 15.23 26.95 13.41
C ARG A 8 13.92 27.29 14.11
N PHE A 9 13.32 26.33 14.80
CA PHE A 9 11.98 26.46 15.39
C PHE A 9 12.02 27.16 16.75
N ASN A 10 11.14 28.15 16.96
CA ASN A 10 11.01 28.88 18.23
C ASN A 10 9.54 29.12 18.64
N GLU A 11 8.56 28.47 17.98
CA GLU A 11 7.12 28.80 18.11
C GLU A 11 6.20 27.57 18.26
N ASN A 12 5.00 27.81 18.80
CA ASN A 12 3.95 26.81 19.02
C ASN A 12 3.28 26.32 17.72
N ASN A 13 3.44 27.06 16.61
CA ASN A 13 2.98 26.66 15.29
C ASN A 13 4.16 26.80 14.32
N ILE A 14 4.35 25.78 13.48
CA ILE A 14 5.41 25.77 12.47
C ILE A 14 4.74 25.88 11.10
N GLN A 15 5.15 26.86 10.31
CA GLN A 15 4.76 26.99 8.90
C GLN A 15 5.98 26.78 8.02
N LEU A 16 5.91 25.81 7.11
CA LEU A 16 6.97 25.44 6.18
C LEU A 16 6.53 25.77 4.76
N LYS A 17 7.32 26.60 4.08
CA LYS A 17 7.11 27.01 2.70
C LYS A 17 8.47 27.26 2.04
N ASP A 18 8.84 26.41 1.10
CA ASP A 18 10.15 26.46 0.44
C ASP A 18 11.30 26.28 1.45
N ASN A 19 11.23 25.26 2.32
CA ASN A 19 12.14 25.06 3.45
C ASN A 19 12.94 23.75 3.43
N LEU A 20 14.18 23.79 3.95
CA LEU A 20 15.00 22.62 4.27
C LEU A 20 15.22 22.58 5.79
N VAL A 21 14.81 21.50 6.42
CA VAL A 21 14.93 21.28 7.87
C VAL A 21 15.93 20.15 8.11
N LYS A 22 17.16 20.49 8.49
CA LYS A 22 18.28 19.54 8.67
C LYS A 22 18.23 18.69 9.95
N GLY A 23 17.16 18.79 10.72
CA GLY A 23 17.09 18.23 12.06
C GLY A 23 15.75 17.64 12.39
N SER A 24 15.65 17.07 13.59
CA SER A 24 14.41 16.53 14.12
C SER A 24 13.46 17.64 14.57
N ILE A 25 12.17 17.49 14.30
CA ILE A 25 11.11 18.32 14.87
C ILE A 25 10.47 17.55 16.01
N LEU A 26 11.14 17.49 17.16
CA LEU A 26 10.66 16.78 18.37
C LEU A 26 10.27 17.80 19.46
N PRO A 27 9.39 17.43 20.40
CA PRO A 27 9.08 18.27 21.53
C PRO A 27 10.21 18.16 22.58
N GLU A 28 10.78 19.29 22.96
CA GLU A 28 11.71 19.38 24.10
C GLU A 28 10.99 19.83 25.37
N LYS A 29 9.81 20.45 25.22
CA LYS A 29 9.00 21.00 26.31
C LYS A 29 7.54 20.56 26.16
N VAL A 30 6.83 20.50 27.28
CA VAL A 30 5.40 20.14 27.32
C VAL A 30 4.54 21.01 26.40
N ALA A 31 4.84 22.31 26.30
CA ALA A 31 4.11 23.24 25.43
C ALA A 31 4.19 22.87 23.93
N GLU A 32 5.21 22.12 23.51
CA GLU A 32 5.41 21.70 22.12
C GLU A 32 4.62 20.43 21.77
N LEU A 33 4.04 19.74 22.76
CA LEU A 33 3.19 18.56 22.52
C LEU A 33 1.90 18.90 21.78
N THR A 34 1.47 20.16 21.83
CA THR A 34 0.27 20.67 21.13
C THR A 34 0.59 21.37 19.81
N ARG A 35 1.84 21.30 19.35
CA ARG A 35 2.33 22.04 18.17
C ARG A 35 1.71 21.54 16.87
N THR A 36 1.21 22.46 16.05
CA THR A 36 0.79 22.16 14.67
C THR A 36 1.93 22.50 13.70
N ILE A 37 2.17 21.61 12.74
CA ILE A 37 3.09 21.82 11.63
C ILE A 37 2.25 21.92 10.36
N THR A 38 2.39 23.00 9.61
CA THR A 38 1.70 23.24 8.34
C THR A 38 2.70 23.37 7.21
N VAL A 39 2.59 22.52 6.19
CA VAL A 39 3.40 22.58 4.96
C VAL A 39 2.59 23.24 3.86
N GLN A 40 3.06 24.37 3.34
CA GLN A 40 2.37 25.22 2.37
C GLN A 40 3.09 25.32 1.01
N GLY A 41 4.26 24.68 0.90
CA GLY A 41 5.07 24.64 -0.31
C GLY A 41 6.23 23.67 -0.16
N ASP A 42 7.12 23.67 -1.14
CA ASP A 42 8.18 22.68 -1.29
C ASP A 42 9.03 22.56 -0.01
N THR A 43 9.11 21.39 0.61
CA THR A 43 9.73 21.21 1.92
C THR A 43 10.45 19.88 2.02
N VAL A 44 11.65 19.89 2.61
CA VAL A 44 12.39 18.68 2.98
C VAL A 44 12.68 18.71 4.47
N ILE A 45 12.39 17.61 5.17
CA ILE A 45 12.70 17.41 6.59
C ILE A 45 13.57 16.16 6.73
N GLU A 46 14.83 16.35 7.10
CA GLU A 46 15.82 15.26 7.19
C GLU A 46 15.63 14.41 8.47
N GLY A 47 15.09 15.00 9.54
CA GLY A 47 14.93 14.34 10.84
C GLY A 47 13.53 13.77 11.11
N PRO A 48 13.36 13.05 12.23
CA PRO A 48 12.05 12.60 12.70
C PRO A 48 11.16 13.78 13.10
N VAL A 49 9.85 13.58 12.96
CA VAL A 49 8.83 14.62 13.19
C VAL A 49 7.79 14.15 14.20
N TYR A 50 7.58 14.96 15.21
CA TYR A 50 6.43 14.91 16.10
C TYR A 50 5.59 16.18 15.92
N ALA A 51 4.29 16.00 15.77
CA ALA A 51 3.31 17.09 15.81
C ALA A 51 2.05 16.69 16.56
N HIS A 52 1.33 17.66 17.11
CA HIS A 52 -0.06 17.43 17.45
C HIS A 52 -0.87 17.19 16.18
N LYS A 53 -0.75 18.11 15.21
CA LYS A 53 -1.30 18.00 13.87
C LYS A 53 -0.21 18.27 12.84
N LEU A 54 -0.05 17.39 11.86
CA LEU A 54 0.75 17.65 10.65
C LEU A 54 -0.22 17.86 9.48
N GLU A 55 -0.25 19.06 8.94
CA GLU A 55 -1.11 19.46 7.83
C GLU A 55 -0.29 19.77 6.59
N ILE A 56 -0.57 19.07 5.48
CA ILE A 56 0.01 19.31 4.17
C ILE A 56 -1.03 20.03 3.32
N GLN A 57 -0.82 21.32 3.05
CA GLN A 57 -1.72 22.15 2.27
C GLN A 57 -1.39 22.10 0.77
N ASN A 58 -0.11 22.18 0.41
CA ASN A 58 0.34 22.12 -0.99
C ASN A 58 1.87 21.94 -1.09
N GLY A 59 2.34 21.58 -2.29
CA GLY A 59 3.76 21.51 -2.63
C GLY A 59 4.38 20.14 -2.43
N ASP A 60 5.63 20.02 -2.88
CA ASP A 60 6.41 18.80 -2.65
C ASP A 60 6.82 18.68 -1.17
N LEU A 61 6.72 17.50 -0.58
CA LEU A 61 7.18 17.23 0.78
C LEU A 61 7.96 15.91 0.82
N GLU A 62 9.16 15.95 1.38
CA GLU A 62 9.90 14.74 1.74
C GLU A 62 10.23 14.77 3.23
N ILE A 63 9.85 13.72 3.96
CA ILE A 63 10.28 13.52 5.35
C ILE A 63 11.10 12.23 5.43
N GLN A 64 12.36 12.37 5.78
CA GLN A 64 13.34 11.28 5.79
C GLN A 64 13.35 10.52 7.12
N GLY A 65 12.87 11.13 8.20
CA GLY A 65 12.69 10.50 9.51
C GLY A 65 11.30 9.91 9.73
N ALA A 66 11.15 9.19 10.85
CA ALA A 66 9.84 8.68 11.27
C ALA A 66 8.91 9.84 11.67
N VAL A 67 7.61 9.68 11.40
CA VAL A 67 6.60 10.70 11.70
C VAL A 67 5.62 10.16 12.72
N PHE A 68 5.33 10.95 13.75
CA PHE A 68 4.27 10.67 14.70
C PHE A 68 3.37 11.89 14.90
N THR A 69 2.06 11.69 14.83
CA THR A 69 1.06 12.73 15.13
C THR A 69 0.18 12.34 16.31
N GLN A 70 -0.11 13.28 17.21
CA GLN A 70 -0.98 13.01 18.35
C GLN A 70 -2.47 13.05 17.98
N LEU A 71 -2.88 13.95 17.10
CA LEU A 71 -4.26 14.13 16.67
C LEU A 71 -4.46 13.66 15.24
N GLU A 72 -3.67 14.18 14.31
CA GLU A 72 -3.93 13.95 12.89
C GLU A 72 -2.70 14.23 12.01
N LEU A 73 -2.51 13.37 11.00
CA LEU A 73 -1.81 13.72 9.77
C LEU A 73 -2.87 13.95 8.70
N TYR A 74 -2.94 15.17 8.17
CA TYR A 74 -3.93 15.59 7.19
C TYR A 74 -3.27 16.09 5.91
N VAL A 75 -3.65 15.52 4.77
CA VAL A 75 -3.32 16.05 3.44
C VAL A 75 -4.57 16.68 2.85
N ASN A 76 -4.49 17.97 2.53
CA ASN A 76 -5.59 18.73 1.96
C ASN A 76 -6.02 18.14 0.61
N SER A 77 -7.33 18.04 0.37
CA SER A 77 -7.88 17.45 -0.86
C SER A 77 -7.48 18.17 -2.14
N GLU A 78 -7.22 19.48 -2.07
CA GLU A 78 -6.77 20.27 -3.23
C GLU A 78 -5.25 20.37 -3.36
N ALA A 79 -4.50 19.70 -2.46
CA ALA A 79 -3.04 19.70 -2.52
C ALA A 79 -2.56 19.07 -3.83
N GLN A 80 -1.44 19.57 -4.33
CA GLN A 80 -0.76 19.08 -5.53
C GLN A 80 0.74 18.91 -5.22
N GLY A 81 1.41 18.11 -6.04
CA GLY A 81 2.83 17.79 -5.87
C GLY A 81 3.05 16.35 -5.44
N ASN A 82 4.21 16.10 -4.83
CA ASN A 82 4.66 14.79 -4.40
C ASN A 82 4.97 14.82 -2.90
N VAL A 83 4.30 13.96 -2.13
CA VAL A 83 4.54 13.82 -0.69
C VAL A 83 5.08 12.42 -0.43
N ALA A 84 6.28 12.35 0.13
CA ALA A 84 6.96 11.10 0.46
C ALA A 84 7.35 11.05 1.94
N PHE A 85 6.94 9.97 2.60
CA PHE A 85 7.39 9.61 3.95
C PHE A 85 8.34 8.41 3.84
N LEU A 86 9.63 8.61 4.09
CA LEU A 86 10.65 7.58 3.85
C LEU A 86 10.76 6.54 4.98
N LYS A 87 10.12 6.81 6.12
CA LYS A 87 10.07 5.93 7.30
C LYS A 87 8.63 5.79 7.79
N SER A 88 8.44 4.95 8.81
CA SER A 88 7.13 4.63 9.35
C SER A 88 6.38 5.88 9.83
N VAL A 89 5.07 5.87 9.62
CA VAL A 89 4.18 6.97 9.98
C VAL A 89 3.15 6.49 10.99
N GLY A 90 3.11 7.14 12.14
CA GLY A 90 2.17 6.87 13.22
C GLY A 90 1.22 8.05 13.47
N SER A 91 -0.01 7.75 13.85
CA SER A 91 -0.90 8.71 14.50
C SER A 91 -1.59 8.07 15.68
N ALA A 92 -1.70 8.76 16.82
CA ALA A 92 -2.52 8.25 17.92
C ALA A 92 -4.03 8.24 17.57
N ASN A 93 -4.45 8.96 16.52
CA ASN A 93 -5.86 9.08 16.17
C ASN A 93 -6.15 8.93 14.67
N SER A 94 -5.60 9.77 13.79
CA SER A 94 -6.02 9.70 12.37
C SER A 94 -4.95 10.06 11.36
N ILE A 95 -4.99 9.39 10.21
CA ILE A 95 -4.22 9.72 9.00
C ILE A 95 -5.21 9.84 7.85
N VAL A 96 -5.33 11.03 7.28
CA VAL A 96 -6.38 11.37 6.32
C VAL A 96 -5.78 12.07 5.10
N SER A 97 -6.05 11.52 3.92
CA SER A 97 -5.82 12.16 2.63
C SER A 97 -6.98 11.84 1.70
N ARG A 98 -7.59 12.88 1.13
CA ARG A 98 -8.56 12.76 0.03
C ARG A 98 -8.06 13.46 -1.23
N ALA A 99 -6.75 13.68 -1.32
CA ALA A 99 -6.13 14.38 -2.43
C ALA A 99 -6.00 13.45 -3.65
N ASP A 100 -6.71 13.76 -4.72
CA ASP A 100 -6.72 12.98 -5.96
C ASP A 100 -5.58 13.38 -6.92
N LYS A 101 -5.15 14.64 -6.87
CA LYS A 101 -4.11 15.23 -7.74
C LYS A 101 -2.70 15.14 -7.17
N LEU A 102 -2.56 14.78 -5.89
CA LEU A 102 -1.29 14.66 -5.21
C LEU A 102 -0.75 13.22 -5.28
N LYS A 103 0.56 13.06 -5.48
CA LYS A 103 1.21 11.76 -5.36
C LYS A 103 1.63 11.54 -3.91
N LEU A 104 0.87 10.75 -3.17
CA LEU A 104 1.15 10.41 -1.77
C LEU A 104 1.83 9.03 -1.69
N THR A 105 3.01 8.98 -1.08
CA THR A 105 3.83 7.77 -1.00
C THR A 105 4.34 7.55 0.43
N PHE A 106 4.07 6.38 0.98
CA PHE A 106 4.62 5.89 2.24
C PHE A 106 5.59 4.74 1.95
N HIS A 107 6.87 4.90 2.31
CA HIS A 107 7.91 3.89 2.07
C HIS A 107 7.92 2.78 3.13
N SER A 108 7.04 2.85 4.12
CA SER A 108 7.01 1.91 5.25
C SER A 108 5.59 1.76 5.80
N ASP A 109 5.47 1.13 6.96
CA ASP A 109 4.21 0.86 7.63
C ASP A 109 3.54 2.14 8.15
N ILE A 110 2.21 2.08 8.18
CA ILE A 110 1.34 3.10 8.73
C ILE A 110 0.57 2.52 9.92
N ASN A 111 0.52 3.26 11.02
CA ASN A 111 -0.25 2.88 12.20
C ASN A 111 -1.09 4.06 12.70
N ALA A 112 -2.41 3.88 12.80
CA ALA A 112 -3.28 4.88 13.41
C ALA A 112 -4.55 4.26 13.98
N LYS A 113 -5.34 5.00 14.76
CA LYS A 113 -6.69 4.53 15.11
C LYS A 113 -7.60 4.48 13.88
N SER A 114 -7.53 5.47 13.00
CA SER A 114 -8.26 5.50 11.72
C SER A 114 -7.37 5.94 10.55
N VAL A 115 -7.58 5.33 9.39
CA VAL A 115 -6.86 5.65 8.15
C VAL A 115 -7.85 5.86 7.01
N THR A 116 -7.79 7.00 6.33
CA THR A 116 -8.56 7.26 5.11
C THR A 116 -7.61 7.81 4.06
N LEU A 117 -7.36 7.05 3.00
CA LEU A 117 -6.40 7.43 1.97
C LEU A 117 -6.97 7.26 0.58
N TYR A 118 -6.91 8.32 -0.22
CA TYR A 118 -7.22 8.29 -1.65
C TYR A 118 -5.93 8.49 -2.46
N ASN A 119 -5.80 7.77 -3.58
CA ASN A 119 -4.67 7.91 -4.51
C ASN A 119 -3.27 7.77 -3.85
N ALA A 120 -3.14 6.87 -2.88
CA ALA A 120 -1.92 6.69 -2.09
C ALA A 120 -1.22 5.36 -2.39
N PHE A 121 0.11 5.40 -2.36
CA PHE A 121 0.98 4.22 -2.40
C PHE A 121 1.57 3.94 -1.01
N ILE A 122 1.49 2.70 -0.57
CA ILE A 122 2.01 2.24 0.71
C ILE A 122 2.87 1.01 0.43
N ALA A 123 4.17 1.14 0.63
CA ALA A 123 5.13 0.06 0.45
C ALA A 123 5.03 -1.00 1.56
N GLY A 124 4.71 -0.57 2.79
CA GLY A 124 4.50 -1.43 3.94
C GLY A 124 3.05 -1.87 4.11
N SER A 125 2.68 -2.07 5.38
CA SER A 125 1.34 -2.46 5.83
C SER A 125 0.61 -1.30 6.52
N ILE A 126 -0.71 -1.42 6.62
CA ILE A 126 -1.55 -0.49 7.37
C ILE A 126 -2.15 -1.22 8.57
N TYR A 127 -2.04 -0.63 9.74
CA TYR A 127 -2.64 -1.11 10.99
C TYR A 127 -3.57 -0.03 11.56
N ALA A 128 -4.86 -0.32 11.67
CA ALA A 128 -5.82 0.58 12.31
C ALA A 128 -7.04 -0.10 12.90
N ASP A 129 -7.97 0.66 13.46
CA ASP A 129 -9.30 0.15 13.80
C ASP A 129 -10.21 0.20 12.58
N GLU A 130 -10.20 1.34 11.87
CA GLU A 130 -11.01 1.59 10.68
C GLU A 130 -10.12 2.06 9.52
N ILE A 131 -10.29 1.45 8.35
CA ILE A 131 -9.48 1.76 7.17
C ILE A 131 -10.40 1.98 5.96
N VAL A 132 -10.22 3.11 5.27
CA VAL A 132 -10.92 3.43 4.01
C VAL A 132 -9.88 3.73 2.93
N LEU A 133 -9.86 2.93 1.86
CA LEU A 133 -8.94 3.08 0.74
C LEU A 133 -9.70 3.24 -0.57
N ASP A 134 -9.40 4.30 -1.32
CA ASP A 134 -9.93 4.51 -2.68
C ASP A 134 -8.77 4.79 -3.65
N ASN A 135 -8.66 3.99 -4.71
CA ASN A 135 -7.57 4.10 -5.68
C ASN A 135 -6.19 4.04 -4.97
N CYS A 136 -6.00 3.06 -4.10
CA CYS A 136 -4.76 2.88 -3.35
C CYS A 136 -4.02 1.60 -3.75
N VAL A 137 -2.72 1.62 -3.53
CA VAL A 137 -1.86 0.44 -3.63
C VAL A 137 -1.16 0.23 -2.28
N VAL A 138 -1.38 -0.92 -1.66
CA VAL A 138 -0.71 -1.36 -0.43
C VAL A 138 0.04 -2.65 -0.75
N CYS A 139 1.38 -2.60 -0.78
CA CYS A 139 2.16 -3.80 -1.09
C CYS A 139 2.14 -4.82 0.07
N GLY A 140 2.06 -4.34 1.31
CA GLY A 140 1.89 -5.16 2.51
C GLY A 140 0.42 -5.50 2.82
N GLY A 141 0.14 -5.80 4.09
CA GLY A 141 -1.19 -6.16 4.54
C GLY A 141 -2.00 -4.96 5.05
N VAL A 142 -3.32 -5.06 4.96
CA VAL A 142 -4.28 -4.10 5.55
C VAL A 142 -4.97 -4.78 6.72
N PHE A 143 -4.60 -4.38 7.94
CA PHE A 143 -5.03 -5.01 9.18
C PHE A 143 -5.92 -4.05 9.97
N ALA A 144 -7.20 -4.38 10.08
CA ALA A 144 -8.16 -3.55 10.82
C ALA A 144 -8.79 -4.31 11.98
N THR A 145 -8.91 -3.67 13.15
CA THR A 145 -9.57 -4.28 14.31
C THR A 145 -11.10 -4.19 14.26
N GLN A 146 -11.67 -3.33 13.41
CA GLN A 146 -13.13 -3.17 13.25
C GLN A 146 -13.57 -3.38 11.80
N GLN A 147 -13.13 -2.53 10.86
CA GLN A 147 -13.62 -2.57 9.48
C GLN A 147 -12.63 -2.06 8.44
N ILE A 148 -12.78 -2.55 7.21
CA ILE A 148 -12.10 -2.04 6.02
C ILE A 148 -13.14 -1.75 4.93
N ASP A 149 -13.03 -0.59 4.28
CA ASP A 149 -13.69 -0.28 3.02
C ASP A 149 -12.62 -0.17 1.91
N LEU A 150 -12.68 -1.05 0.91
CA LEU A 150 -11.78 -1.02 -0.25
C LEU A 150 -12.54 -0.63 -1.51
N LYS A 151 -12.05 0.38 -2.21
CA LYS A 151 -12.57 0.80 -3.51
C LYS A 151 -11.43 0.94 -4.50
N ASN A 152 -11.57 0.31 -5.67
CA ASN A 152 -10.61 0.42 -6.78
C ASN A 152 -9.15 0.31 -6.31
N SER A 153 -8.81 -0.67 -5.47
CA SER A 153 -7.52 -0.71 -4.76
C SER A 153 -6.80 -2.04 -4.92
N ALA A 154 -5.47 -2.02 -4.88
CA ALA A 154 -4.63 -3.21 -4.81
C ALA A 154 -4.01 -3.32 -3.42
N VAL A 155 -4.17 -4.46 -2.75
CA VAL A 155 -3.64 -4.70 -1.41
C VAL A 155 -2.94 -6.05 -1.35
N GLY A 156 -1.87 -6.18 -0.57
CA GLY A 156 -1.19 -7.46 -0.39
C GLY A 156 -2.14 -8.52 0.15
N THR A 157 -2.71 -8.24 1.31
CA THR A 157 -3.78 -9.04 1.94
C THR A 157 -4.61 -8.13 2.83
N PHE A 158 -5.73 -8.62 3.35
CA PHE A 158 -6.44 -7.95 4.43
C PHE A 158 -6.84 -8.93 5.53
N ASN A 159 -6.98 -8.42 6.75
CA ASN A 159 -7.55 -9.14 7.89
C ASN A 159 -8.37 -8.16 8.73
N THR A 160 -9.66 -8.41 8.84
CA THR A 160 -10.60 -7.51 9.53
C THR A 160 -11.88 -8.20 9.96
N PRO A 161 -12.57 -7.78 11.02
CA PRO A 161 -13.91 -8.30 11.29
C PRO A 161 -14.89 -8.07 10.15
N SER A 162 -14.97 -6.85 9.60
CA SER A 162 -15.93 -6.48 8.55
C SER A 162 -15.24 -5.86 7.34
N ILE A 163 -15.61 -6.27 6.13
CA ILE A 163 -15.00 -5.81 4.87
C ILE A 163 -16.09 -5.44 3.85
N ARG A 164 -15.97 -4.25 3.26
CA ARG A 164 -16.73 -3.83 2.10
C ARG A 164 -15.81 -3.65 0.90
N ILE A 165 -16.26 -4.09 -0.27
CA ILE A 165 -15.56 -3.86 -1.53
C ILE A 165 -16.46 -3.18 -2.59
N GLU A 166 -15.87 -2.24 -3.33
CA GLU A 166 -16.47 -1.54 -4.46
C GLU A 166 -15.49 -1.46 -5.63
N GLY A 167 -16.01 -1.56 -6.86
CA GLY A 167 -15.19 -1.49 -8.06
C GLY A 167 -14.22 -2.67 -8.15
N SER A 168 -13.02 -2.45 -8.68
CA SER A 168 -12.02 -3.52 -8.86
C SER A 168 -11.02 -3.55 -7.70
N VAL A 169 -11.02 -4.64 -6.94
CA VAL A 169 -10.06 -4.89 -5.85
C VAL A 169 -9.10 -6.01 -6.23
N TYR A 170 -7.81 -5.80 -6.03
CA TYR A 170 -6.76 -6.76 -6.33
C TYR A 170 -6.05 -7.22 -5.06
N LEU A 171 -5.91 -8.53 -4.87
CA LEU A 171 -5.05 -9.13 -3.87
C LEU A 171 -3.70 -9.49 -4.48
N LEU A 172 -2.61 -9.06 -3.85
CA LEU A 172 -1.25 -9.42 -4.31
C LEU A 172 -0.79 -10.75 -3.70
N LEU A 173 -1.28 -11.10 -2.51
CA LEU A 173 -1.05 -12.37 -1.84
C LEU A 173 -2.26 -13.31 -2.02
N PRO A 174 -2.07 -14.64 -1.92
CA PRO A 174 -3.10 -15.61 -2.29
C PRO A 174 -4.37 -15.64 -1.43
N SER A 175 -4.35 -15.01 -0.25
CA SER A 175 -5.42 -15.13 0.76
C SER A 175 -5.69 -13.81 1.47
N ALA A 176 -6.95 -13.61 1.87
CA ALA A 176 -7.40 -12.55 2.76
C ALA A 176 -8.50 -13.05 3.71
N PHE A 177 -8.75 -12.34 4.80
CA PHE A 177 -9.49 -12.87 5.96
C PHE A 177 -10.53 -11.91 6.49
N SER A 178 -11.69 -12.44 6.88
CA SER A 178 -12.70 -11.71 7.63
C SER A 178 -13.49 -12.55 8.61
N ILE A 179 -14.21 -11.92 9.54
CA ILE A 179 -15.14 -12.62 10.44
C ILE A 179 -16.56 -12.60 9.85
N GLU A 180 -17.03 -11.41 9.49
CA GLU A 180 -18.30 -11.19 8.80
C GLU A 180 -18.15 -11.49 7.31
N LYS A 181 -19.27 -11.78 6.64
CA LYS A 181 -19.27 -12.00 5.20
C LYS A 181 -18.93 -10.70 4.48
N MET A 182 -18.07 -10.77 3.47
CA MET A 182 -17.72 -9.63 2.63
C MET A 182 -18.96 -9.01 2.00
N LEU A 183 -19.08 -7.68 2.13
CA LEU A 183 -20.13 -6.89 1.50
C LEU A 183 -19.61 -6.32 0.17
N ALA A 184 -20.13 -6.84 -0.94
CA ALA A 184 -19.73 -6.42 -2.27
C ALA A 184 -20.87 -5.67 -2.97
N THR A 185 -20.54 -4.57 -3.64
CA THR A 185 -21.50 -3.91 -4.56
C THR A 185 -21.72 -4.78 -5.80
N ALA A 186 -22.83 -4.58 -6.53
CA ALA A 186 -23.19 -5.42 -7.68
C ALA A 186 -22.13 -5.47 -8.79
N ASN A 187 -21.32 -4.42 -8.92
CA ASN A 187 -20.25 -4.31 -9.92
C ASN A 187 -18.86 -4.57 -9.33
N ALA A 188 -18.77 -4.97 -8.06
CA ALA A 188 -17.49 -5.24 -7.43
C ALA A 188 -16.83 -6.48 -8.06
N GLN A 189 -15.54 -6.39 -8.28
CA GLN A 189 -14.71 -7.46 -8.82
C GLN A 189 -13.53 -7.68 -7.89
N LEU A 190 -13.32 -8.93 -7.47
CA LEU A 190 -12.16 -9.32 -6.68
C LEU A 190 -11.23 -10.15 -7.56
N TYR A 191 -9.98 -9.71 -7.66
CA TYR A 191 -8.94 -10.37 -8.44
C TYR A 191 -7.77 -10.76 -7.56
N ASN A 192 -7.06 -11.81 -7.94
CA ASN A 192 -5.78 -12.17 -7.34
C ASN A 192 -4.66 -12.10 -8.39
N LEU A 193 -3.55 -11.45 -8.05
CA LEU A 193 -2.40 -11.26 -8.94
C LEU A 193 -1.23 -12.21 -8.66
N SER A 194 -1.37 -13.18 -7.74
CA SER A 194 -0.26 -14.06 -7.37
C SER A 194 0.27 -14.92 -8.53
N LEU A 195 -0.55 -15.19 -9.57
CA LEU A 195 -0.15 -15.92 -10.78
C LEU A 195 0.05 -15.01 -12.01
N ALA A 196 -0.08 -13.69 -11.87
CA ALA A 196 0.13 -12.75 -12.98
C ALA A 196 1.62 -12.66 -13.33
N ASP A 197 2.00 -12.46 -14.58
CA ASP A 197 3.42 -12.26 -14.92
C ASP A 197 3.82 -10.81 -14.71
N LEU A 198 3.87 -10.37 -13.43
CA LEU A 198 4.15 -8.98 -13.08
C LEU A 198 5.56 -8.57 -13.50
N GLY A 199 6.52 -9.52 -13.50
CA GLY A 199 7.88 -9.30 -13.97
C GLY A 199 7.94 -8.95 -15.45
N ALA A 200 7.30 -9.74 -16.32
CA ALA A 200 7.21 -9.43 -17.76
C ALA A 200 6.48 -8.11 -17.99
N LEU A 201 5.34 -7.88 -17.32
CA LEU A 201 4.58 -6.64 -17.44
C LEU A 201 5.40 -5.41 -17.03
N TYR A 202 6.16 -5.50 -15.94
CA TYR A 202 7.05 -4.43 -15.48
C TYR A 202 8.14 -4.11 -16.50
N LYS A 203 8.69 -5.15 -17.15
CA LYS A 203 9.66 -5.03 -18.25
C LYS A 203 9.03 -4.57 -19.58
N GLY A 204 7.70 -4.51 -19.67
CA GLY A 204 6.96 -4.26 -20.91
C GLY A 204 7.06 -5.41 -21.93
N LEU A 205 7.34 -6.62 -21.47
CA LEU A 205 7.43 -7.83 -22.27
C LEU A 205 6.07 -8.56 -22.33
N PRO A 206 5.87 -9.45 -23.33
CA PRO A 206 4.68 -10.30 -23.37
C PRO A 206 4.58 -11.18 -22.12
N GLN A 207 3.36 -11.33 -21.60
CA GLN A 207 3.06 -12.27 -20.50
C GLN A 207 3.24 -13.71 -20.96
N THR A 208 3.78 -14.56 -20.10
CA THR A 208 3.91 -16.00 -20.37
C THR A 208 2.55 -16.69 -20.53
N PRO A 209 2.45 -17.75 -21.37
CA PRO A 209 1.24 -18.57 -21.44
C PRO A 209 0.90 -19.16 -20.05
N ASN A 210 -0.38 -19.18 -19.68
CA ASN A 210 -0.88 -19.69 -18.39
C ASN A 210 -0.42 -18.90 -17.13
N SER A 211 0.01 -17.65 -17.30
CA SER A 211 0.08 -16.65 -16.22
C SER A 211 -1.10 -15.70 -16.32
N GLY A 212 -1.50 -15.04 -15.25
CA GLY A 212 -2.55 -14.02 -15.30
C GLY A 212 -3.22 -13.76 -13.97
N LYS A 213 -4.15 -12.81 -13.97
CA LYS A 213 -5.01 -12.56 -12.81
C LYS A 213 -6.08 -13.65 -12.72
N ILE A 214 -6.36 -14.06 -11.49
CA ILE A 214 -7.46 -14.99 -11.18
C ILE A 214 -8.65 -14.16 -10.75
N THR A 215 -9.82 -14.39 -11.36
CA THR A 215 -11.08 -13.84 -10.83
C THR A 215 -11.46 -14.66 -9.60
N MET A 216 -11.66 -13.99 -8.47
CA MET A 216 -12.11 -14.61 -7.23
C MET A 216 -13.63 -14.50 -7.13
N ASP A 217 -14.29 -15.64 -6.97
CA ASP A 217 -15.72 -15.69 -6.69
C ASP A 217 -15.92 -15.59 -5.17
N ILE A 218 -16.59 -14.52 -4.73
CA ILE A 218 -16.79 -14.21 -3.31
C ILE A 218 -17.62 -15.30 -2.60
N GLU A 219 -18.48 -16.01 -3.34
CA GLU A 219 -19.32 -17.08 -2.78
C GLU A 219 -18.60 -18.43 -2.78
N THR A 220 -17.86 -18.76 -3.85
CA THR A 220 -17.27 -20.10 -4.01
C THR A 220 -15.81 -20.23 -3.55
N ASP A 221 -15.02 -19.16 -3.62
CA ASP A 221 -13.63 -19.13 -3.10
C ASP A 221 -13.58 -18.76 -1.60
N GLU A 222 -14.74 -18.70 -0.92
CA GLU A 222 -14.88 -18.55 0.54
C GLU A 222 -14.70 -19.91 1.24
N VAL A 223 -13.67 -20.01 2.08
CA VAL A 223 -13.45 -21.14 3.00
C VAL A 223 -13.82 -20.71 4.41
N LYS A 224 -14.75 -21.43 5.03
CA LYS A 224 -15.15 -21.22 6.43
C LYS A 224 -14.39 -22.13 7.37
N SER A 225 -13.69 -21.55 8.33
CA SER A 225 -13.04 -22.24 9.42
C SER A 225 -13.73 -21.91 10.74
N THR A 226 -13.91 -22.90 11.60
CA THR A 226 -14.44 -22.67 12.95
C THR A 226 -13.29 -22.72 13.95
N LEU A 227 -13.04 -21.60 14.61
CA LEU A 227 -12.10 -21.49 15.72
C LEU A 227 -12.86 -21.75 17.01
N VAL A 228 -12.41 -22.74 17.78
CA VAL A 228 -13.04 -23.14 19.05
C VAL A 228 -12.03 -22.98 20.17
N ASN A 229 -12.43 -22.26 21.21
CA ASN A 229 -11.86 -22.31 22.55
C ASN A 229 -13.00 -22.72 23.51
N ASN A 230 -12.69 -23.27 24.68
CA ASN A 230 -13.60 -23.93 25.62
C ASN A 230 -14.96 -23.22 25.86
N GLU A 231 -15.00 -21.89 25.70
CA GLU A 231 -16.21 -21.05 25.88
C GLU A 231 -16.61 -20.25 24.62
N ILE A 232 -15.78 -20.20 23.58
CA ILE A 232 -15.95 -19.31 22.43
C ILE A 232 -15.80 -20.08 21.12
N GLN A 233 -16.84 -20.03 20.30
CA GLN A 233 -16.81 -20.45 18.91
C GLN A 233 -16.84 -19.20 18.02
N LYS A 234 -15.86 -19.04 17.13
CA LYS A 234 -15.85 -17.99 16.11
C LYS A 234 -15.66 -18.57 14.72
N THR A 235 -16.41 -18.06 13.76
CA THR A 235 -16.19 -18.36 12.34
C THR A 235 -15.16 -17.40 11.77
N LEU A 236 -14.16 -17.95 11.10
CA LEU A 236 -13.20 -17.22 10.27
C LEU A 236 -13.54 -17.54 8.81
N ARG A 237 -13.62 -16.51 7.98
CA ARG A 237 -13.81 -16.61 6.53
C ARG A 237 -12.50 -16.27 5.84
N SER A 238 -12.01 -17.20 5.04
CA SER A 238 -10.82 -17.02 4.22
C SER A 238 -11.24 -16.94 2.76
N TYR A 239 -10.90 -15.85 2.08
CA TYR A 239 -11.04 -15.73 0.62
C TYR A 239 -9.69 -16.10 0.03
N THR A 240 -9.60 -17.25 -0.65
CA THR A 240 -8.30 -17.79 -1.00
C THR A 240 -8.26 -18.51 -2.34
N VAL A 241 -7.18 -18.25 -3.08
CA VAL A 241 -6.80 -19.02 -4.27
C VAL A 241 -5.54 -19.86 -4.00
N VAL A 242 -5.16 -20.05 -2.73
CA VAL A 242 -3.90 -20.69 -2.35
C VAL A 242 -3.74 -22.08 -2.94
N GLY A 243 -4.82 -22.88 -3.05
CA GLY A 243 -4.75 -24.19 -3.69
C GLY A 243 -4.39 -24.10 -5.17
N LYS A 244 -4.92 -23.09 -5.88
CA LYS A 244 -4.61 -22.81 -7.30
C LYS A 244 -3.15 -22.34 -7.44
N VAL A 245 -2.69 -21.49 -6.53
CA VAL A 245 -1.31 -20.96 -6.54
C VAL A 245 -0.29 -22.07 -6.23
N LEU A 246 -0.49 -22.82 -5.14
CA LEU A 246 0.42 -23.91 -4.75
C LEU A 246 0.49 -25.01 -5.80
N ALA A 247 -0.62 -25.32 -6.48
CA ALA A 247 -0.60 -26.29 -7.58
C ALA A 247 0.33 -25.85 -8.72
N VAL A 248 0.43 -24.55 -8.99
CA VAL A 248 1.33 -23.99 -10.01
C VAL A 248 2.77 -23.97 -9.52
N ASP A 249 3.00 -23.56 -8.28
CA ASP A 249 4.36 -23.51 -7.70
C ASP A 249 5.02 -24.90 -7.66
N LEU A 250 4.22 -25.96 -7.51
CA LEU A 250 4.70 -27.35 -7.61
C LEU A 250 5.10 -27.76 -9.03
N ILE A 251 4.56 -27.11 -10.06
CA ILE A 251 4.79 -27.43 -11.48
C ILE A 251 5.93 -26.57 -12.05
N ASP A 252 6.08 -25.33 -11.61
CA ASP A 252 7.04 -24.37 -12.17
C ASP A 252 7.53 -23.37 -11.10
N THR A 253 8.74 -23.61 -10.58
CA THR A 253 9.37 -22.76 -9.57
C THR A 253 9.88 -21.43 -10.13
N ASP A 254 9.99 -21.25 -11.46
CA ASP A 254 10.50 -19.98 -12.01
C ASP A 254 9.46 -18.84 -11.92
N LYS A 255 8.22 -19.16 -11.52
CA LYS A 255 7.12 -18.18 -11.29
C LYS A 255 7.26 -17.35 -10.00
N PHE A 256 8.38 -17.45 -9.28
CA PHE A 256 8.67 -16.66 -8.07
C PHE A 256 8.97 -15.17 -8.31
N GLU A 257 9.04 -14.67 -9.56
CA GLU A 257 9.33 -13.24 -9.84
C GLU A 257 8.31 -12.28 -9.19
N ASN A 258 7.05 -12.68 -9.03
CA ASN A 258 6.03 -11.86 -8.35
C ASN A 258 6.38 -11.57 -6.89
N HIS A 259 6.88 -12.58 -6.18
CA HIS A 259 7.31 -12.43 -4.80
C HIS A 259 8.49 -11.46 -4.70
N PHE A 260 9.35 -11.41 -5.72
CA PHE A 260 10.48 -10.50 -5.77
C PHE A 260 10.03 -9.03 -5.92
N LEU A 261 9.05 -8.74 -6.78
CA LEU A 261 8.50 -7.39 -6.93
C LEU A 261 7.85 -6.87 -5.63
N LEU A 262 7.04 -7.71 -4.97
CA LEU A 262 6.41 -7.37 -3.70
C LEU A 262 7.44 -7.19 -2.58
N THR A 263 8.45 -8.07 -2.54
CA THR A 263 9.54 -8.00 -1.57
C THR A 263 10.38 -6.74 -1.79
N ALA A 264 10.75 -6.41 -3.03
CA ALA A 264 11.50 -5.20 -3.36
C ALA A 264 10.71 -3.93 -3.01
N ALA A 265 9.40 -3.92 -3.25
CA ALA A 265 8.52 -2.83 -2.82
C ALA A 265 8.55 -2.68 -1.29
N SER A 266 8.38 -3.77 -0.55
CA SER A 266 8.33 -3.76 0.93
C SER A 266 9.65 -3.41 1.60
N LEU A 267 10.78 -3.79 1.00
CA LEU A 267 12.11 -3.53 1.55
C LEU A 267 12.62 -2.12 1.19
N GLY A 268 12.18 -1.57 0.05
CA GLY A 268 12.45 -0.19 -0.36
C GLY A 268 13.93 0.20 -0.17
N ASP A 269 14.15 1.31 0.55
CA ASP A 269 15.48 1.88 0.80
C ASP A 269 16.31 1.10 1.86
N GLN A 270 15.76 0.02 2.43
CA GLN A 270 16.53 -0.88 3.32
C GLN A 270 17.48 -1.80 2.53
N LEU A 271 17.30 -1.88 1.21
CA LEU A 271 18.19 -2.63 0.32
C LEU A 271 19.48 -1.83 0.08
N LEU A 272 20.62 -2.42 0.41
CA LEU A 272 21.95 -1.83 0.19
C LEU A 272 22.28 -1.63 -1.30
N LYS A 273 21.51 -2.24 -2.21
CA LYS A 273 21.66 -2.13 -3.67
C LYS A 273 20.27 -2.06 -4.31
N THR A 274 20.13 -1.21 -5.33
CA THR A 274 18.97 -1.25 -6.22
C THR A 274 19.03 -2.53 -7.05
N TYR A 275 18.04 -3.40 -6.89
CA TYR A 275 17.91 -4.62 -7.70
C TYR A 275 17.29 -4.28 -9.06
N ASP A 276 17.55 -5.11 -10.07
CA ASP A 276 16.92 -5.02 -11.37
C ASP A 276 16.40 -6.39 -11.82
N LEU A 277 15.39 -6.37 -12.70
CA LEU A 277 14.80 -7.56 -13.30
C LEU A 277 15.47 -7.94 -14.63
N GLY A 278 16.70 -7.48 -14.88
CA GLY A 278 17.38 -7.62 -16.15
C GLY A 278 17.00 -6.53 -17.14
N VAL A 279 16.86 -6.90 -18.42
CA VAL A 279 16.68 -5.96 -19.52
C VAL A 279 15.20 -5.81 -19.89
N ASP A 280 14.74 -4.56 -20.01
CA ASP A 280 13.39 -4.20 -20.44
C ASP A 280 13.22 -4.33 -21.97
N LYS A 281 11.98 -4.16 -22.46
CA LYS A 281 11.67 -4.21 -23.90
C LYS A 281 12.48 -3.24 -24.77
N ASN A 282 13.05 -2.19 -24.17
CA ASN A 282 13.79 -1.13 -24.86
C ASN A 282 15.31 -1.33 -24.76
N GLY A 283 15.77 -2.43 -24.15
CA GLY A 283 17.20 -2.69 -23.96
C GLY A 283 17.81 -2.02 -22.72
N ASN A 284 17.01 -1.39 -21.86
CA ASN A 284 17.48 -0.72 -20.63
C ASN A 284 17.36 -1.64 -19.42
N THR A 285 18.16 -1.39 -18.39
CA THR A 285 18.03 -2.10 -17.11
C THR A 285 16.69 -1.77 -16.42
N ALA A 286 15.91 -2.80 -16.13
CA ALA A 286 14.63 -2.71 -15.44
C ALA A 286 14.83 -2.55 -13.92
N THR A 287 15.32 -1.36 -13.51
CA THR A 287 15.60 -1.07 -12.11
C THR A 287 14.33 -1.02 -11.26
N LEU A 288 14.39 -1.60 -10.06
CA LEU A 288 13.31 -1.63 -9.08
C LEU A 288 13.45 -0.46 -8.11
N THR A 289 12.91 0.70 -8.49
CA THR A 289 12.77 1.83 -7.57
C THR A 289 11.32 1.94 -7.11
N LEU A 290 11.10 2.45 -5.90
CA LEU A 290 9.76 2.55 -5.30
C LEU A 290 8.81 3.40 -6.16
N ASN A 291 9.31 4.49 -6.75
CA ASN A 291 8.53 5.31 -7.68
C ASN A 291 8.10 4.55 -8.95
N LYS A 292 8.98 3.71 -9.52
CA LYS A 292 8.61 2.89 -10.69
C LYS A 292 7.62 1.79 -10.33
N ILE A 293 7.81 1.14 -9.18
CA ILE A 293 6.87 0.13 -8.68
C ILE A 293 5.50 0.74 -8.41
N ARG A 294 5.46 1.92 -7.78
CA ARG A 294 4.25 2.72 -7.60
C ARG A 294 3.54 2.94 -8.93
N ASP A 295 4.24 3.56 -9.88
CA ASP A 295 3.65 3.91 -11.18
C ASP A 295 3.15 2.66 -11.91
N PHE A 296 3.90 1.55 -11.85
CA PHE A 296 3.49 0.25 -12.39
C PHE A 296 2.16 -0.26 -11.82
N PHE A 297 2.02 -0.32 -10.49
CA PHE A 297 0.78 -0.80 -9.88
C PHE A 297 -0.40 0.15 -10.14
N PHE A 298 -0.18 1.47 -10.14
CA PHE A 298 -1.22 2.41 -10.53
C PHE A 298 -1.61 2.29 -12.00
N ASP A 299 -0.68 1.98 -12.89
CA ASP A 299 -0.97 1.74 -14.30
C ASP A 299 -1.78 0.44 -14.50
N ILE A 300 -1.59 -0.59 -13.67
CA ILE A 300 -2.48 -1.76 -13.60
C ILE A 300 -3.87 -1.34 -13.08
N LEU A 301 -3.91 -0.65 -11.94
CA LEU A 301 -5.14 -0.27 -11.24
C LEU A 301 -6.06 0.59 -12.12
N ASN A 302 -5.47 1.49 -12.90
CA ASN A 302 -6.16 2.38 -13.82
C ASN A 302 -6.35 1.79 -15.23
N GLY A 303 -6.02 0.50 -15.44
CA GLY A 303 -6.25 -0.22 -16.69
C GLY A 303 -5.36 0.17 -17.87
N LYS A 304 -4.26 0.91 -17.63
CA LYS A 304 -3.26 1.19 -18.67
C LYS A 304 -2.40 -0.05 -18.98
N ILE A 305 -2.12 -0.86 -17.96
CA ILE A 305 -1.49 -2.17 -18.09
C ILE A 305 -2.57 -3.23 -17.88
N SER A 306 -2.85 -4.02 -18.92
CA SER A 306 -3.82 -5.11 -18.85
C SER A 306 -3.13 -6.41 -18.44
N VAL A 307 -3.48 -6.91 -17.26
CA VAL A 307 -3.12 -8.27 -16.82
C VAL A 307 -4.09 -9.25 -17.49
N GLN A 308 -3.57 -10.30 -18.13
CA GLN A 308 -4.42 -11.27 -18.81
C GLN A 308 -5.19 -12.14 -17.80
N ASP A 309 -6.39 -12.59 -18.17
CA ASP A 309 -7.20 -13.46 -17.33
C ASP A 309 -6.77 -14.92 -17.45
N ILE A 310 -6.80 -15.64 -16.33
CA ILE A 310 -6.70 -17.11 -16.30
C ILE A 310 -7.85 -17.70 -15.48
N ASP A 311 -8.36 -18.86 -15.90
CA ASP A 311 -9.45 -19.52 -15.17
C ASP A 311 -8.99 -20.23 -13.88
N GLY A 312 -7.67 -20.34 -13.68
CA GLY A 312 -7.06 -20.94 -12.50
C GLY A 312 -7.28 -22.46 -12.38
N LYS A 313 -7.69 -23.14 -13.45
CA LYS A 313 -7.76 -24.61 -13.53
C LYS A 313 -6.46 -25.14 -14.13
N PHE A 314 -5.92 -26.16 -13.49
CA PHE A 314 -4.69 -26.82 -13.91
C PHE A 314 -4.97 -28.29 -14.19
N ASP A 315 -4.37 -28.82 -15.24
CA ASP A 315 -4.44 -30.24 -15.54
C ASP A 315 -3.59 -31.01 -14.52
N ILE A 316 -4.26 -31.78 -13.67
CA ILE A 316 -3.63 -32.59 -12.61
C ILE A 316 -2.60 -33.57 -13.17
N SER A 317 -2.73 -33.99 -14.44
CA SER A 317 -1.74 -34.88 -15.07
C SER A 317 -0.35 -34.25 -15.17
N GLN A 318 -0.24 -32.92 -15.06
CA GLN A 318 1.02 -32.18 -15.05
C GLN A 318 1.78 -32.29 -13.72
N LEU A 319 1.12 -32.66 -12.61
CA LEU A 319 1.74 -32.83 -11.29
C LEU A 319 2.54 -34.14 -11.15
N ASN A 320 2.40 -35.07 -12.10
CA ASN A 320 3.01 -36.40 -12.06
C ASN A 320 4.28 -36.53 -12.94
N LYS A 321 4.89 -35.41 -13.34
CA LYS A 321 6.15 -35.40 -14.11
C LYS A 321 7.35 -35.11 -13.23
#